data_AF-A0A2G8L6C3-F1
#
_entry.id   AF-A0A2G8L6C3-F1
#
_cell.length_a   1.000
_cell.length_b   1.000
_cell.length_c   1.000
_cell.angle_alpha   90.00
_cell.angle_beta   90.00
_cell.angle_gamma   90.00
#
_symmetry.space_group_name_H-M   'P 1'
#
loop_
_entity.id
_entity.type
_entity.pdbx_description
1 polymer ?
#
loop_
_entity_poly.entity_id
_entity_poly.type
_entity_poly.pdbx_seq_one_letter_code
_entity_poly.pdbx_strand_id
1 'polypeptide(L)'
;MDRGSDQRMKQHHHPCPQWLQQNILAVALSEDAIAALSPETLQKLEGLFNSKEDALTSLKTQLEKLKVNSEQRFQQLETEWVKTNTQLEKESSEAVELRTSKTKLEEQLKQSEDELRNLKERTEGSFGTHQELTRANEQLTAEKQEMVTIIDRKTKQIQRLNDEWKSMSEKLAAADMAKSEIQMKLDEVQHEDFSGKFREKRFEQEKEMLSSQIDWLEKSLKEKIEEVLSLRKEKSSQIVELQSDLSNREDDIKQLQDQVKRMEKTLEEQTRKMEETRDKLQENLDVISRNEEQFNGELQAQKKLTDIYKQTSDEHEGRVRELISAVEELQKLLKLATDAQEELEVNNKKMEATYTTEKEELVKKVDKMEQELDNANDLLAAARKKGLTPLSEEELTSLSPTAAAASSFIKSGMTLTQMYSEYIKASESLQSEKLENQRLNEYMDQILQEIEEKAPILQQQREDYEKSLETTNQLSIRLDAALLVRNVNSKRATADEAERRRGHVMREKERLKQQTVDLGQQVRVLLREVHEVRGGPITSEEFEPGVSSSDVTSSSQVIDRHLVTFKNIEEIQKQNADLLNLVRVLSEKREAEENENLESNSGLTAGLLVVI
;
A
#
# COMPACT_ATOMS: atom_id res chain seq x y z
N MET A 1 101.85 111.39 -39.85
CA MET A 1 102.73 112.24 -40.68
C MET A 1 101.99 113.56 -40.81
N ASP A 2 102.18 114.57 -39.94
CA ASP A 2 103.35 115.01 -39.17
C ASP A 2 104.53 115.49 -40.03
N ARG A 3 104.79 116.81 -39.98
CA ARG A 3 105.84 117.62 -40.67
C ARG A 3 105.82 117.54 -42.22
N GLY A 4 106.20 118.55 -42.99
CA GLY A 4 106.75 119.91 -42.82
C GLY A 4 107.28 120.35 -44.22
N SER A 5 107.54 121.60 -44.63
CA SER A 5 107.78 122.87 -43.94
C SER A 5 107.76 124.02 -44.98
N ASP A 6 106.61 124.66 -45.27
CA ASP A 6 106.48 125.68 -46.35
C ASP A 6 107.11 127.04 -45.97
N GLN A 7 108.44 127.10 -45.89
CA GLN A 7 109.19 128.28 -45.45
C GLN A 7 109.54 129.20 -46.63
N ARG A 8 108.57 130.01 -47.07
CA ARG A 8 108.71 130.96 -48.18
C ARG A 8 109.84 131.98 -47.99
N MET A 9 111.02 131.67 -48.53
CA MET A 9 112.12 132.63 -48.70
C MET A 9 111.68 133.78 -49.62
N LYS A 10 111.73 135.00 -49.10
CA LYS A 10 111.45 136.22 -49.88
C LYS A 10 112.57 136.45 -50.89
N GLN A 11 112.28 136.36 -52.19
CA GLN A 11 113.20 136.84 -53.22
C GLN A 11 113.28 138.38 -53.19
N HIS A 12 114.23 138.90 -52.41
CA HIS A 12 114.65 140.29 -52.56
C HIS A 12 115.40 140.45 -53.88
N HIS A 13 114.80 141.17 -54.83
CA HIS A 13 115.54 141.83 -55.90
C HIS A 13 115.50 143.33 -55.64
N HIS A 14 116.54 143.81 -54.95
CA HIS A 14 116.85 145.24 -54.92
C HIS A 14 117.27 145.69 -56.33
N PRO A 15 116.97 146.94 -56.72
CA PRO A 15 117.33 147.44 -58.04
C PRO A 15 118.86 147.47 -58.20
N CYS A 16 119.36 147.05 -59.36
CA CYS A 16 120.77 147.15 -59.70
C CYS A 16 121.18 148.63 -59.72
N PRO A 17 122.15 149.08 -58.90
CA PRO A 17 122.61 150.46 -58.92
C PRO A 17 123.24 150.82 -60.27
N GLN A 18 122.87 151.98 -60.79
CA GLN A 18 123.12 152.45 -62.16
C GLN A 18 124.59 152.89 -62.42
N TRP A 19 125.55 152.32 -61.70
CA TRP A 19 126.85 152.95 -61.39
C TRP A 19 128.03 152.46 -62.26
N LEU A 20 127.78 151.57 -63.24
CA LEU A 20 128.80 151.07 -64.19
C LEU A 20 128.65 151.68 -65.60
N GLN A 21 128.44 153.01 -65.64
CA GLN A 21 128.86 153.84 -66.79
C GLN A 21 130.14 154.64 -66.49
N GLN A 22 130.89 154.27 -65.45
CA GLN A 22 132.30 154.63 -65.35
C GLN A 22 133.09 153.78 -66.34
N ASN A 23 133.79 154.42 -67.28
CA ASN A 23 134.45 153.75 -68.40
C ASN A 23 135.49 152.75 -67.89
N ILE A 24 135.32 151.46 -68.25
CA ILE A 24 136.16 150.35 -67.78
C ILE A 24 137.63 150.54 -68.21
N LEU A 25 137.91 151.22 -69.33
CA LEU A 25 139.28 151.52 -69.77
C LEU A 25 140.00 152.51 -68.84
N ALA A 26 139.28 153.38 -68.12
CA ALA A 26 139.84 154.28 -67.11
C ALA A 26 140.21 153.56 -65.80
N VAL A 27 139.83 152.29 -65.63
CA VAL A 27 140.22 151.45 -64.48
C VAL A 27 141.42 150.55 -64.84
N ALA A 28 141.67 150.32 -66.14
CA ALA A 28 142.69 149.39 -66.63
C ALA A 28 143.96 150.06 -67.20
N LEU A 29 143.91 151.35 -67.56
CA LEU A 29 145.00 152.11 -68.19
C LEU A 29 145.13 153.51 -67.57
N SER A 30 146.35 154.06 -67.56
CA SER A 30 146.61 155.44 -67.16
C SER A 30 146.28 156.44 -68.27
N GLU A 31 146.01 157.70 -67.92
CA GLU A 31 145.57 158.74 -68.87
C GLU A 31 146.58 158.98 -70.01
N ASP A 32 147.88 158.95 -69.73
CA ASP A 32 148.95 159.02 -70.76
C ASP A 32 148.87 157.88 -71.78
N ALA A 33 148.53 156.67 -71.33
CA ALA A 33 148.39 155.50 -72.20
C ALA A 33 147.08 155.56 -73.02
N ILE A 34 146.02 156.14 -72.45
CA ILE A 34 144.76 156.39 -73.16
C ILE A 34 144.96 157.46 -74.25
N ALA A 35 145.72 158.51 -73.98
CA ALA A 35 146.06 159.56 -74.96
C ALA A 35 146.97 159.07 -76.10
N ALA A 36 147.78 158.03 -75.87
CA ALA A 36 148.65 157.41 -76.87
C ALA A 36 147.95 156.38 -77.76
N LEU A 37 146.72 155.96 -77.43
CA LEU A 37 145.94 154.96 -78.17
C LEU A 37 144.99 155.63 -79.17
N SER A 38 144.88 155.08 -80.38
CA SER A 38 143.93 155.60 -81.37
C SER A 38 142.50 155.26 -80.96
N PRO A 39 141.49 156.11 -81.27
CA PRO A 39 140.11 155.90 -80.81
C PRO A 39 139.50 154.57 -81.28
N GLU A 40 139.94 154.03 -82.42
CA GLU A 40 139.55 152.68 -82.86
C GLU A 40 139.96 151.57 -81.88
N THR A 41 141.07 151.72 -81.15
CA THR A 41 141.58 150.68 -80.24
C THR A 41 140.84 150.67 -78.91
N LEU A 42 140.46 151.84 -78.37
CA LEU A 42 139.54 151.93 -77.25
C LEU A 42 138.19 151.29 -77.59
N GLN A 43 137.61 151.66 -78.74
CA GLN A 43 136.30 151.16 -79.16
C GLN A 43 136.27 149.63 -79.39
N LYS A 44 137.38 149.04 -79.86
CA LYS A 44 137.56 147.57 -79.97
C LYS A 44 137.69 146.89 -78.60
N LEU A 45 138.32 147.54 -77.61
CA LEU A 45 138.42 147.02 -76.24
C LEU A 45 137.10 147.11 -75.48
N GLU A 46 136.38 148.24 -75.55
CA GLU A 46 135.01 148.37 -75.02
C GLU A 46 134.08 147.31 -75.62
N GLY A 47 134.11 147.13 -76.95
CA GLY A 47 133.33 146.09 -77.63
C GLY A 47 133.64 144.67 -77.15
N LEU A 48 134.91 144.36 -76.87
CA LEU A 48 135.32 143.06 -76.32
C LEU A 48 134.90 142.87 -74.86
N PHE A 49 134.99 143.89 -74.01
CA PHE A 49 134.55 143.79 -72.62
C PHE A 49 133.02 143.64 -72.53
N ASN A 50 132.26 144.46 -73.26
CA ASN A 50 130.80 144.34 -73.34
C ASN A 50 130.40 142.95 -73.85
N SER A 51 131.04 142.44 -74.91
CA SER A 51 130.82 141.08 -75.43
C SER A 51 131.08 139.98 -74.39
N LYS A 52 132.06 140.16 -73.49
CA LYS A 52 132.33 139.20 -72.40
C LYS A 52 131.34 139.33 -71.24
N GLU A 53 130.83 140.52 -70.97
CA GLU A 53 129.80 140.76 -69.95
C GLU A 53 128.42 140.25 -70.42
N ASP A 54 128.07 140.44 -71.69
CA ASP A 54 126.92 139.79 -72.35
C ASP A 54 127.02 138.26 -72.32
N ALA A 55 128.21 137.70 -72.57
CA ALA A 55 128.45 136.26 -72.46
C ALA A 55 128.31 135.76 -71.02
N LEU A 56 128.80 136.49 -70.02
CA LEU A 56 128.69 136.15 -68.60
C LEU A 56 127.26 136.25 -68.07
N THR A 57 126.52 137.28 -68.46
CA THR A 57 125.10 137.43 -68.10
C THR A 57 124.25 136.36 -68.79
N SER A 58 124.47 136.10 -70.09
CA SER A 58 123.86 134.99 -70.81
C SER A 58 124.08 133.65 -70.10
N LEU A 59 125.34 133.31 -69.77
CA LEU A 59 125.68 132.06 -69.07
C LEU A 59 125.02 131.97 -67.69
N LYS A 60 124.97 133.06 -66.92
CA LYS A 60 124.23 133.11 -65.64
C LYS A 60 122.74 132.86 -65.82
N THR A 61 122.09 133.44 -66.85
CA THR A 61 120.66 133.14 -67.12
C THR A 61 120.44 131.71 -67.59
N GLN A 62 121.39 131.09 -68.30
CA GLN A 62 121.32 129.69 -68.68
C GLN A 62 121.46 128.78 -67.46
N LEU A 63 122.40 129.07 -66.55
CA LEU A 63 122.55 128.34 -65.29
C LEU A 63 121.28 128.39 -64.44
N GLU A 64 120.71 129.58 -64.23
CA GLU A 64 119.51 129.71 -63.40
C GLU A 64 118.28 129.09 -64.08
N LYS A 65 118.16 129.17 -65.41
CA LYS A 65 117.13 128.41 -66.17
C LYS A 65 117.28 126.90 -66.01
N LEU A 66 118.50 126.37 -66.07
CA LEU A 66 118.77 124.94 -65.88
C LEU A 66 118.47 124.50 -64.44
N LYS A 67 118.85 125.31 -63.44
CA LYS A 67 118.55 125.09 -62.03
C LYS A 67 117.04 125.06 -61.78
N VAL A 68 116.31 126.11 -62.19
CA VAL A 68 114.84 126.17 -62.06
C VAL A 68 114.15 125.01 -62.79
N ASN A 69 114.63 124.62 -63.99
CA ASN A 69 114.11 123.45 -64.72
C ASN A 69 114.39 122.13 -63.96
N SER A 70 115.56 121.99 -63.31
CA SER A 70 115.87 120.82 -62.47
C SER A 70 115.04 120.78 -61.19
N GLU A 71 114.80 121.92 -60.53
CA GLU A 71 113.93 122.03 -59.36
C GLU A 71 112.47 121.75 -59.71
N GLN A 72 111.97 122.27 -60.85
CA GLN A 72 110.63 121.97 -61.37
C GLN A 72 110.47 120.49 -61.72
N ARG A 73 111.46 119.85 -62.36
CA ARG A 73 111.43 118.40 -62.64
C ARG A 73 111.46 117.57 -61.36
N PHE A 74 112.25 117.97 -60.37
CA PHE A 74 112.29 117.29 -59.08
C PHE A 74 110.93 117.39 -58.38
N GLN A 75 110.33 118.58 -58.31
CA GLN A 75 108.98 118.78 -57.76
C GLN A 75 107.90 118.02 -58.54
N GLN A 76 108.00 117.94 -59.86
CA GLN A 76 107.09 117.10 -60.68
C GLN A 76 107.19 115.63 -60.27
N LEU A 77 108.40 115.05 -60.31
CA LEU A 77 108.66 113.66 -59.93
C LEU A 77 108.33 113.37 -58.47
N GLU A 78 108.55 114.31 -57.55
CA GLU A 78 108.20 114.21 -56.14
C GLU A 78 106.67 114.19 -55.96
N THR A 79 105.92 115.06 -56.64
CA THR A 79 104.44 115.00 -56.59
C THR A 79 103.88 113.75 -57.29
N GLU A 80 104.54 113.22 -58.32
CA GLU A 80 104.15 111.96 -58.97
C GLU A 80 104.45 110.75 -58.08
N TRP A 81 105.60 110.74 -57.41
CA TRP A 81 105.96 109.73 -56.41
C TRP A 81 105.00 109.76 -55.22
N VAL A 82 104.67 110.94 -54.67
CA VAL A 82 103.68 111.07 -53.59
C VAL A 82 102.28 110.61 -54.04
N LYS A 83 101.84 110.96 -55.27
CA LYS A 83 100.55 110.48 -55.82
C LYS A 83 100.53 108.96 -55.97
N THR A 84 101.58 108.37 -56.52
CA THR A 84 101.65 106.92 -56.76
C THR A 84 101.83 106.13 -55.46
N ASN A 85 102.63 106.62 -54.50
CA ASN A 85 102.76 106.02 -53.18
C ASN A 85 101.44 106.09 -52.40
N THR A 86 100.78 107.26 -52.35
CA THR A 86 99.48 107.38 -51.65
C THR A 86 98.34 106.63 -52.34
N GLN A 87 98.44 106.34 -53.64
CA GLN A 87 97.52 105.43 -54.33
C GLN A 87 97.82 103.96 -54.00
N LEU A 88 99.10 103.56 -53.98
CA LEU A 88 99.52 102.22 -53.57
C LEU A 88 99.18 101.92 -52.10
N GLU A 89 99.28 102.90 -51.21
CA GLU A 89 98.85 102.80 -49.81
C GLU A 89 97.35 102.55 -49.69
N LYS A 90 96.52 103.25 -50.48
CA LYS A 90 95.07 103.00 -50.54
C LYS A 90 94.76 101.61 -51.06
N GLU A 91 95.28 101.25 -52.24
CA GLU A 91 95.03 99.94 -52.85
C GLU A 91 95.53 98.78 -51.97
N SER A 92 96.62 98.98 -51.24
CA SER A 92 97.10 98.06 -50.20
C SER A 92 96.12 97.96 -49.03
N SER A 93 95.61 99.08 -48.52
CA SER A 93 94.61 99.09 -47.44
C SER A 93 93.28 98.44 -47.86
N GLU A 94 92.77 98.76 -49.05
CA GLU A 94 91.57 98.16 -49.65
C GLU A 94 91.77 96.64 -49.87
N ALA A 95 92.94 96.21 -50.33
CA ALA A 95 93.27 94.79 -50.47
C ALA A 95 93.38 94.07 -49.11
N VAL A 96 93.78 94.75 -48.04
CA VAL A 96 93.74 94.20 -46.67
C VAL A 96 92.29 94.12 -46.17
N GLU A 97 91.50 95.18 -46.33
CA GLU A 97 90.08 95.18 -45.94
C GLU A 97 89.30 94.08 -46.66
N LEU A 98 89.44 93.97 -47.99
CA LEU A 98 88.85 92.91 -48.81
C LEU A 98 89.30 91.50 -48.42
N ARG A 99 90.55 91.32 -47.97
CA ARG A 99 91.00 90.04 -47.40
C ARG A 99 90.31 89.75 -46.06
N THR A 100 90.18 90.74 -45.17
CA THR A 100 89.51 90.53 -43.87
C THR A 100 88.00 90.38 -43.98
N SER A 101 87.34 90.98 -44.98
CA SER A 101 85.92 90.75 -45.25
C SER A 101 85.71 89.38 -45.90
N LYS A 102 86.58 88.98 -46.84
CA LYS A 102 86.59 87.63 -47.40
C LYS A 102 86.73 86.55 -46.31
N THR A 103 87.72 86.64 -45.42
CA THR A 103 87.89 85.60 -44.37
C THR A 103 86.73 85.56 -43.40
N LYS A 104 86.12 86.71 -43.05
CA LYS A 104 84.86 86.75 -42.26
C LYS A 104 83.70 86.07 -42.97
N LEU A 105 83.57 86.25 -44.29
CA LEU A 105 82.53 85.59 -45.10
C LEU A 105 82.78 84.08 -45.24
N GLU A 106 84.04 83.65 -45.37
CA GLU A 106 84.41 82.22 -45.38
C GLU A 106 84.13 81.56 -44.01
N GLU A 107 84.42 82.25 -42.90
CA GLU A 107 84.09 81.81 -41.54
C GLU A 107 82.56 81.74 -41.33
N GLN A 108 81.80 82.76 -41.74
CA GLN A 108 80.34 82.79 -41.66
C GLN A 108 79.67 81.71 -42.53
N LEU A 109 80.17 81.50 -43.75
CA LEU A 109 79.69 80.43 -44.63
C LEU A 109 79.89 79.08 -43.95
N LYS A 110 81.11 78.79 -43.46
CA LYS A 110 81.41 77.55 -42.76
C LYS A 110 80.54 77.34 -41.51
N GLN A 111 80.34 78.39 -40.70
CA GLN A 111 79.43 78.34 -39.55
C GLN A 111 78.01 77.96 -39.99
N SER A 112 77.49 78.57 -41.06
CA SER A 112 76.17 78.23 -41.61
C SER A 112 76.11 76.80 -42.19
N GLU A 113 77.19 76.30 -42.80
CA GLU A 113 77.26 74.92 -43.31
C GLU A 113 77.28 73.88 -42.19
N ASP A 114 78.02 74.16 -41.11
CA ASP A 114 78.08 73.31 -39.92
C ASP A 114 76.73 73.36 -39.15
N GLU A 115 76.07 74.51 -39.03
CA GLU A 115 74.70 74.64 -38.51
C GLU A 115 73.69 73.86 -39.36
N LEU A 116 73.76 73.96 -40.69
CA LEU A 116 72.84 73.26 -41.61
C LEU A 116 73.08 71.74 -41.57
N ARG A 117 74.32 71.28 -41.33
CA ARG A 117 74.62 69.86 -41.06
C ARG A 117 74.00 69.40 -39.74
N ASN A 118 74.24 70.14 -38.65
CA ASN A 118 73.67 69.85 -37.34
C ASN A 118 72.12 69.82 -37.35
N LEU A 119 71.50 70.72 -38.12
CA LEU A 119 70.05 70.73 -38.30
C LEU A 119 69.55 69.52 -39.09
N LYS A 120 70.25 69.11 -40.16
CA LYS A 120 69.94 67.88 -40.92
C LYS A 120 70.00 66.63 -40.04
N GLU A 121 71.12 66.40 -39.37
CA GLU A 121 71.33 65.26 -38.47
C GLU A 121 70.24 65.22 -37.37
N ARG A 122 69.89 66.38 -36.81
CA ARG A 122 68.81 66.52 -35.84
C ARG A 122 67.42 66.26 -36.41
N THR A 123 67.14 66.66 -37.66
CA THR A 123 65.86 66.31 -38.33
C THR A 123 65.79 64.83 -38.71
N GLU A 124 66.89 64.22 -39.11
CA GLU A 124 66.98 62.78 -39.43
C GLU A 124 66.77 61.94 -38.16
N GLY A 125 67.41 62.29 -37.04
CA GLY A 125 67.15 61.67 -35.74
C GLY A 125 65.71 61.88 -35.22
N SER A 126 65.13 63.07 -35.45
CA SER A 126 63.72 63.34 -35.12
C SER A 126 62.75 62.55 -36.01
N PHE A 127 63.12 62.27 -37.27
CA PHE A 127 62.32 61.45 -38.18
C PHE A 127 62.40 59.97 -37.82
N GLY A 128 63.60 59.47 -37.48
CA GLY A 128 63.79 58.10 -36.99
C GLY A 128 62.95 57.81 -35.75
N THR A 129 63.07 58.66 -34.73
CA THR A 129 62.26 58.55 -33.50
C THR A 129 60.75 58.70 -33.74
N HIS A 130 60.31 59.56 -34.68
CA HIS A 130 58.90 59.58 -35.11
C HIS A 130 58.47 58.28 -35.79
N GLN A 131 59.30 57.66 -36.63
CA GLN A 131 58.97 56.39 -37.28
C GLN A 131 58.90 55.23 -36.26
N GLU A 132 59.80 55.21 -35.27
CA GLU A 132 59.78 54.25 -34.16
C GLU A 132 58.51 54.40 -33.30
N LEU A 133 58.19 55.63 -32.88
CA LEU A 133 56.95 55.93 -32.14
C LEU A 133 55.69 55.59 -32.94
N THR A 134 55.70 55.77 -34.26
CA THR A 134 54.58 55.40 -35.14
C THR A 134 54.39 53.88 -35.14
N ARG A 135 55.45 53.10 -35.39
CA ARG A 135 55.40 51.62 -35.34
C ARG A 135 54.95 51.10 -33.97
N ALA A 136 55.44 51.69 -32.89
CA ALA A 136 55.03 51.31 -31.52
C ALA A 136 53.53 51.58 -31.28
N ASN A 137 52.99 52.68 -31.81
CA ASN A 137 51.57 53.01 -31.71
C ASN A 137 50.69 52.11 -32.62
N GLU A 138 51.17 51.75 -33.81
CA GLU A 138 50.54 50.76 -34.69
C GLU A 138 50.47 49.38 -34.00
N GLN A 139 51.57 48.94 -33.36
CA GLN A 139 51.58 47.70 -32.58
C GLN A 139 50.62 47.75 -31.39
N LEU A 140 50.69 48.79 -30.54
CA LEU A 140 49.82 48.94 -29.38
C LEU A 140 48.33 49.06 -29.76
N THR A 141 48.01 49.63 -30.93
CA THR A 141 46.62 49.67 -31.42
C THR A 141 46.16 48.34 -32.01
N ALA A 142 47.04 47.52 -32.59
CA ALA A 142 46.74 46.15 -32.97
C ALA A 142 46.51 45.23 -31.74
N GLU A 143 47.42 45.25 -30.77
CA GLU A 143 47.30 44.51 -29.49
C GLU A 143 46.01 44.90 -28.74
N LYS A 144 45.69 46.20 -28.70
CA LYS A 144 44.42 46.69 -28.14
C LYS A 144 43.20 46.13 -28.87
N GLN A 145 43.23 46.05 -30.20
CA GLN A 145 42.13 45.48 -30.99
C GLN A 145 41.97 43.99 -30.70
N GLU A 146 43.07 43.22 -30.67
CA GLU A 146 43.04 41.79 -30.33
C GLU A 146 42.43 41.57 -28.94
N MET A 147 42.92 42.30 -27.93
CA MET A 147 42.40 42.22 -26.56
C MET A 147 40.91 42.57 -26.47
N VAL A 148 40.42 43.53 -27.25
CA VAL A 148 38.97 43.82 -27.34
C VAL A 148 38.19 42.65 -27.95
N THR A 149 38.70 41.98 -28.99
CA THR A 149 38.02 40.78 -29.55
C THR A 149 38.02 39.60 -28.57
N ILE A 150 39.08 39.43 -27.76
CA ILE A 150 39.15 38.42 -26.70
C ILE A 150 38.12 38.73 -25.61
N ILE A 151 38.00 39.99 -25.18
CA ILE A 151 37.02 40.45 -24.18
C ILE A 151 35.58 40.24 -24.69
N ASP A 152 35.26 40.58 -25.94
CA ASP A 152 33.95 40.32 -26.55
C ASP A 152 33.63 38.81 -26.60
N ARG A 153 34.59 37.99 -27.05
CA ARG A 153 34.43 36.53 -27.11
C ARG A 153 34.21 35.91 -25.72
N LYS A 154 34.90 36.41 -24.69
CA LYS A 154 34.71 35.98 -23.29
C LYS A 154 33.39 36.49 -22.71
N THR A 155 32.99 37.72 -23.00
CA THR A 155 31.68 38.27 -22.60
C THR A 155 30.53 37.44 -23.18
N LYS A 156 30.60 37.09 -24.46
CA LYS A 156 29.65 36.19 -25.14
C LYS A 156 29.72 34.74 -24.65
N GLN A 157 30.80 34.31 -23.99
CA GLN A 157 30.87 33.01 -23.32
C GLN A 157 30.18 33.08 -21.94
N ILE A 158 30.44 34.13 -21.16
CA ILE A 158 29.82 34.38 -19.85
C ILE A 158 28.29 34.55 -19.98
N GLN A 159 27.82 35.27 -21.00
CA GLN A 159 26.38 35.42 -21.27
C GLN A 159 25.70 34.06 -21.51
N ARG A 160 26.24 33.22 -22.41
CA ARG A 160 25.70 31.87 -22.67
C ARG A 160 25.69 31.00 -21.43
N LEU A 161 26.78 30.96 -20.66
CA LEU A 161 26.84 30.20 -19.40
C LEU A 161 25.83 30.70 -18.35
N ASN A 162 25.57 32.02 -18.31
CA ASN A 162 24.57 32.61 -17.42
C ASN A 162 23.13 32.25 -17.86
N ASP A 163 22.85 32.25 -19.15
CA ASP A 163 21.52 31.91 -19.69
C ASP A 163 21.25 30.38 -19.62
N GLU A 164 22.29 29.55 -19.82
CA GLU A 164 22.27 28.13 -19.51
C GLU A 164 22.01 27.89 -18.01
N TRP A 165 22.71 28.61 -17.11
CA TRP A 165 22.51 28.51 -15.67
C TRP A 165 21.09 28.92 -15.24
N LYS A 166 20.55 30.02 -15.78
CA LYS A 166 19.14 30.41 -15.55
C LYS A 166 18.18 29.32 -16.00
N SER A 167 18.34 28.80 -17.23
CA SER A 167 17.45 27.76 -17.75
C SER A 167 17.52 26.48 -16.93
N MET A 168 18.68 26.12 -16.38
CA MET A 168 18.81 24.97 -15.46
C MET A 168 18.22 25.26 -14.08
N SER A 169 18.32 26.49 -13.58
CA SER A 169 17.69 26.94 -12.33
C SER A 169 16.15 26.95 -12.44
N GLU A 170 15.60 27.43 -13.56
CA GLU A 170 14.16 27.40 -13.87
C GLU A 170 13.64 25.96 -13.97
N LYS A 171 14.38 25.07 -14.65
CA LYS A 171 14.06 23.63 -14.72
C LYS A 171 14.09 22.96 -13.35
N LEU A 172 15.05 23.32 -12.49
CA LEU A 172 15.14 22.82 -11.12
C LEU A 172 13.95 23.28 -10.28
N ALA A 173 13.62 24.58 -10.32
CA ALA A 173 12.46 25.14 -9.62
C ALA A 173 11.13 24.51 -10.11
N ALA A 174 10.97 24.29 -11.42
CA ALA A 174 9.82 23.59 -11.98
C ALA A 174 9.74 22.12 -11.50
N ALA A 175 10.88 21.42 -11.42
CA ALA A 175 10.93 20.05 -10.90
C ALA A 175 10.62 19.97 -9.40
N ASP A 176 11.11 20.91 -8.58
CA ASP A 176 10.79 20.96 -7.15
C ASP A 176 9.32 21.38 -6.88
N MET A 177 8.73 22.24 -7.71
CA MET A 177 7.28 22.50 -7.67
C MET A 177 6.47 21.24 -8.02
N ALA A 178 6.78 20.57 -9.13
CA ALA A 178 6.09 19.34 -9.55
C ALA A 178 6.24 18.21 -8.52
N LYS A 179 7.42 18.05 -7.92
CA LYS A 179 7.69 17.14 -6.81
C LYS A 179 6.85 17.47 -5.57
N SER A 180 6.68 18.75 -5.24
CA SER A 180 5.85 19.20 -4.12
C SER A 180 4.37 18.92 -4.37
N GLU A 181 3.88 19.14 -5.59
CA GLU A 181 2.51 18.80 -6.00
C GLU A 181 2.26 17.28 -5.96
N ILE A 182 3.23 16.47 -6.41
CA ILE A 182 3.18 15.00 -6.32
C ILE A 182 3.19 14.54 -4.86
N GLN A 183 3.96 15.18 -3.98
CA GLN A 183 3.95 14.86 -2.55
C GLN A 183 2.59 15.16 -1.92
N MET A 184 1.98 16.32 -2.20
CA MET A 184 0.64 16.65 -1.70
C MET A 184 -0.41 15.63 -2.14
N LYS A 185 -0.38 15.19 -3.40
CA LYS A 185 -1.29 14.15 -3.91
C LYS A 185 -1.01 12.77 -3.30
N LEU A 186 0.24 12.45 -3.00
CA LEU A 186 0.61 11.23 -2.28
C LEU A 186 0.07 11.24 -0.84
N ASP A 187 0.20 12.37 -0.15
CA ASP A 187 -0.29 12.54 1.23
C ASP A 187 -1.84 12.50 1.27
N GLU A 188 -2.51 13.08 0.28
CA GLU A 188 -3.97 13.02 0.08
C GLU A 188 -4.44 11.58 -0.16
N VAL A 189 -3.84 10.85 -1.10
CA VAL A 189 -4.17 9.44 -1.37
C VAL A 189 -3.87 8.53 -0.18
N GLN A 190 -2.81 8.81 0.60
CA GLN A 190 -2.54 8.08 1.85
C GLN A 190 -3.64 8.34 2.89
N HIS A 191 -4.10 9.59 3.04
CA HIS A 191 -5.21 9.91 3.94
C HIS A 191 -6.53 9.23 3.50
N GLU A 192 -6.81 9.17 2.19
CA GLU A 192 -7.94 8.41 1.65
C GLU A 192 -7.82 6.90 1.90
N ASP A 193 -6.65 6.31 1.71
CA ASP A 193 -6.35 4.89 1.99
C ASP A 193 -6.54 4.55 3.48
N PHE A 194 -6.00 5.36 4.39
CA PHE A 194 -6.25 5.20 5.84
C PHE A 194 -7.74 5.32 6.16
N SER A 195 -8.43 6.33 5.62
CA SER A 195 -9.87 6.53 5.79
C SER A 195 -10.71 5.37 5.21
N GLY A 196 -10.24 4.77 4.12
CA GLY A 196 -10.80 3.56 3.51
C GLY A 196 -10.66 2.35 4.44
N LYS A 197 -9.44 2.06 4.90
CA LYS A 197 -9.12 0.97 5.83
C LYS A 197 -9.87 1.07 7.16
N PHE A 198 -10.08 2.28 7.69
CA PHE A 198 -10.93 2.47 8.87
C PHE A 198 -12.41 2.15 8.60
N ARG A 199 -12.95 2.51 7.42
CA ARG A 199 -14.32 2.15 7.02
C ARG A 199 -14.46 0.66 6.76
N GLU A 200 -13.53 0.05 6.03
CA GLU A 200 -13.43 -1.39 5.78
C GLU A 200 -13.44 -2.18 7.08
N LYS A 201 -12.54 -1.85 8.02
CA LYS A 201 -12.48 -2.51 9.33
C LYS A 201 -13.77 -2.35 10.13
N ARG A 202 -14.46 -1.19 10.03
CA ARG A 202 -15.77 -0.97 10.66
C ARG A 202 -16.86 -1.86 10.05
N PHE A 203 -16.88 -2.01 8.73
CA PHE A 203 -17.84 -2.88 8.03
C PHE A 203 -17.56 -4.36 8.28
N GLU A 204 -16.30 -4.79 8.35
CA GLU A 204 -15.96 -6.18 8.65
C GLU A 204 -16.35 -6.56 10.10
N GLN A 205 -16.18 -5.64 11.07
CA GLN A 205 -16.70 -5.82 12.44
C GLN A 205 -18.23 -5.87 12.50
N GLU A 206 -18.93 -5.05 11.72
CA GLU A 206 -20.39 -5.08 11.62
C GLU A 206 -20.88 -6.40 10.99
N LYS A 207 -20.19 -6.90 9.97
CA LYS A 207 -20.41 -8.19 9.31
C LYS A 207 -20.13 -9.38 10.24
N GLU A 208 -19.05 -9.34 11.02
CA GLU A 208 -18.73 -10.37 12.02
C GLU A 208 -19.80 -10.44 13.13
N MET A 209 -20.27 -9.28 13.62
CA MET A 209 -21.39 -9.20 14.56
C MET A 209 -22.70 -9.73 13.96
N LEU A 210 -23.03 -9.37 12.72
CA LEU A 210 -24.23 -9.85 12.03
C LEU A 210 -24.17 -11.36 11.75
N SER A 211 -23.01 -11.90 11.34
CA SER A 211 -22.81 -13.34 11.20
C SER A 211 -23.03 -14.06 12.52
N SER A 212 -22.40 -13.57 13.60
CA SER A 212 -22.56 -14.13 14.96
C SER A 212 -24.02 -14.11 15.42
N GLN A 213 -24.79 -13.07 15.05
CA GLN A 213 -26.22 -12.98 15.33
C GLN A 213 -27.04 -13.99 14.49
N ILE A 214 -26.70 -14.18 13.22
CA ILE A 214 -27.32 -15.19 12.34
C ILE A 214 -27.03 -16.60 12.88
N ASP A 215 -25.79 -16.92 13.21
CA ASP A 215 -25.38 -18.21 13.79
C ASP A 215 -26.14 -18.52 15.09
N TRP A 216 -26.29 -17.51 15.96
CA TRP A 216 -27.07 -17.64 17.19
C TRP A 216 -28.57 -17.84 16.93
N LEU A 217 -29.15 -17.08 15.99
CA LEU A 217 -30.56 -17.24 15.61
C LEU A 217 -30.83 -18.60 14.95
N GLU A 218 -29.93 -19.07 14.08
CA GLU A 218 -30.00 -20.40 13.49
C GLU A 218 -29.91 -21.50 14.56
N LYS A 219 -28.99 -21.36 15.52
CA LYS A 219 -28.86 -22.34 16.62
C LYS A 219 -30.11 -22.37 17.49
N SER A 220 -30.61 -21.20 17.89
CA SER A 220 -31.86 -21.05 18.65
C SER A 220 -33.07 -21.62 17.89
N LEU A 221 -33.14 -21.41 16.56
CA LEU A 221 -34.17 -22.00 15.71
C LEU A 221 -34.06 -23.52 15.62
N LYS A 222 -32.85 -24.08 15.48
CA LYS A 222 -32.61 -25.53 15.47
C LYS A 222 -32.99 -26.16 16.80
N GLU A 223 -32.58 -25.58 17.93
CA GLU A 223 -32.96 -25.99 19.28
C GLU A 223 -34.50 -25.97 19.46
N LYS A 224 -35.18 -24.92 19.00
CA LYS A 224 -36.65 -24.84 19.06
C LYS A 224 -37.36 -25.81 18.12
N ILE A 225 -36.79 -26.13 16.96
CA ILE A 225 -37.30 -27.19 16.08
C ILE A 225 -37.15 -28.57 16.76
N GLU A 226 -36.03 -28.84 17.44
CA GLU A 226 -35.82 -30.08 18.20
C GLU A 226 -36.74 -30.19 19.43
N GLU A 227 -36.99 -29.10 20.15
CA GLU A 227 -38.01 -29.02 21.21
C GLU A 227 -39.41 -29.35 20.67
N VAL A 228 -39.83 -28.72 19.55
CA VAL A 228 -41.15 -28.97 18.95
C VAL A 228 -41.25 -30.39 18.40
N LEU A 229 -40.18 -30.96 17.84
CA LEU A 229 -40.15 -32.34 17.36
C LEU A 229 -40.15 -33.36 18.50
N SER A 230 -39.47 -33.09 19.62
CA SER A 230 -39.47 -33.97 20.79
C SER A 230 -40.83 -33.93 21.51
N LEU A 231 -41.41 -32.75 21.74
CA LEU A 231 -42.78 -32.60 22.23
C LEU A 231 -43.79 -33.29 21.29
N ARG A 232 -43.66 -33.14 19.97
CA ARG A 232 -44.54 -33.84 19.01
C ARG A 232 -44.39 -35.36 19.11
N LYS A 233 -43.19 -35.90 19.28
CA LYS A 233 -42.95 -37.34 19.50
C LYS A 233 -43.58 -37.80 20.81
N GLU A 234 -43.34 -37.09 21.91
CA GLU A 234 -43.91 -37.38 23.23
C GLU A 234 -45.44 -37.40 23.20
N LYS A 235 -46.08 -36.38 22.61
CA LYS A 235 -47.54 -36.32 22.48
C LYS A 235 -48.09 -37.36 21.50
N SER A 236 -47.33 -37.75 20.47
CA SER A 236 -47.72 -38.87 19.59
C SER A 236 -47.66 -40.20 20.35
N SER A 237 -46.66 -40.42 21.20
CA SER A 237 -46.56 -41.60 22.09
C SER A 237 -47.75 -41.65 23.05
N GLN A 238 -48.01 -40.55 23.77
CA GLN A 238 -49.15 -40.44 24.69
C GLN A 238 -50.51 -40.65 23.99
N ILE A 239 -50.68 -40.21 22.74
CA ILE A 239 -51.89 -40.49 21.95
C ILE A 239 -52.00 -42.00 21.62
N VAL A 240 -50.92 -42.66 21.21
CA VAL A 240 -50.93 -44.11 20.90
C VAL A 240 -51.13 -44.94 22.17
N GLU A 241 -50.51 -44.56 23.29
CA GLU A 241 -50.70 -45.16 24.61
C GLU A 241 -52.17 -45.05 25.05
N LEU A 242 -52.76 -43.84 24.99
CA LEU A 242 -54.16 -43.62 25.32
C LEU A 242 -55.13 -44.32 24.35
N GLN A 243 -54.79 -44.46 23.07
CA GLN A 243 -55.58 -45.22 22.10
C GLN A 243 -55.52 -46.73 22.39
N SER A 244 -54.35 -47.25 22.76
CA SER A 244 -54.16 -48.64 23.19
C SER A 244 -54.96 -48.93 24.46
N ASP A 245 -54.83 -48.08 25.49
CA ASP A 245 -55.60 -48.20 26.73
C ASP A 245 -57.12 -48.07 26.49
N LEU A 246 -57.55 -47.16 25.62
CA LEU A 246 -58.97 -47.03 25.25
C LEU A 246 -59.47 -48.30 24.55
N SER A 247 -58.72 -48.87 23.61
CA SER A 247 -59.06 -50.14 22.95
C SER A 247 -59.13 -51.29 23.96
N ASN A 248 -58.16 -51.38 24.89
CA ASN A 248 -58.16 -52.37 25.96
C ASN A 248 -59.41 -52.21 26.86
N ARG A 249 -59.80 -50.97 27.21
CA ARG A 249 -61.03 -50.71 27.99
C ARG A 249 -62.32 -50.97 27.21
N GLU A 250 -62.35 -50.71 25.92
CA GLU A 250 -63.48 -51.12 25.08
C GLU A 250 -63.62 -52.65 25.04
N ASP A 251 -62.52 -53.39 24.96
CA ASP A 251 -62.54 -54.86 24.96
C ASP A 251 -62.83 -55.45 26.35
N ASP A 252 -62.36 -54.84 27.44
CA ASP A 252 -62.83 -55.11 28.81
C ASP A 252 -64.35 -54.93 28.90
N ILE A 253 -64.88 -53.82 28.38
CA ILE A 253 -66.32 -53.51 28.39
C ILE A 253 -67.10 -54.52 27.55
N LYS A 254 -66.63 -54.89 26.35
CA LYS A 254 -67.26 -55.94 25.51
C LYS A 254 -67.29 -57.29 26.24
N GLN A 255 -66.19 -57.68 26.88
CA GLN A 255 -66.11 -58.91 27.67
C GLN A 255 -67.05 -58.88 28.88
N LEU A 256 -67.11 -57.77 29.62
CA LEU A 256 -68.01 -57.61 30.76
C LEU A 256 -69.48 -57.58 30.32
N GLN A 257 -69.82 -56.92 29.21
CA GLN A 257 -71.16 -56.95 28.63
C GLN A 257 -71.57 -58.37 28.21
N ASP A 258 -70.67 -59.15 27.62
CA ASP A 258 -70.95 -60.54 27.25
C ASP A 258 -71.00 -61.48 28.46
N GLN A 259 -70.27 -61.19 29.54
CA GLN A 259 -70.45 -61.86 30.83
C GLN A 259 -71.80 -61.53 31.45
N VAL A 260 -72.23 -60.26 31.41
CA VAL A 260 -73.56 -59.82 31.87
C VAL A 260 -74.66 -60.51 31.08
N LYS A 261 -74.64 -60.49 29.73
CA LYS A 261 -75.63 -61.21 28.88
C LYS A 261 -75.69 -62.71 29.18
N ARG A 262 -74.54 -63.35 29.48
CA ARG A 262 -74.50 -64.77 29.90
C ARG A 262 -75.16 -64.94 31.27
N MET A 263 -74.86 -64.08 32.24
CA MET A 263 -75.46 -64.11 33.57
C MET A 263 -76.98 -63.84 33.52
N GLU A 264 -77.42 -62.83 32.77
CA GLU A 264 -78.82 -62.52 32.49
C GLU A 264 -79.53 -63.74 31.89
N LYS A 265 -79.00 -64.35 30.82
CA LYS A 265 -79.58 -65.55 30.22
C LYS A 265 -79.63 -66.73 31.20
N THR A 266 -78.61 -66.92 32.05
CA THR A 266 -78.69 -67.95 33.10
C THR A 266 -79.71 -67.62 34.19
N LEU A 267 -79.90 -66.33 34.51
CA LEU A 267 -80.90 -65.87 35.48
C LEU A 267 -82.32 -66.05 34.91
N GLU A 268 -82.55 -65.76 33.63
CA GLU A 268 -83.78 -66.09 32.91
C GLU A 268 -84.04 -67.60 32.94
N GLU A 269 -83.06 -68.44 32.62
CA GLU A 269 -83.22 -69.89 32.60
C GLU A 269 -83.47 -70.47 34.00
N GLN A 270 -82.84 -69.91 35.05
CA GLN A 270 -83.14 -70.28 36.44
C GLN A 270 -84.50 -69.75 36.90
N THR A 271 -84.91 -68.55 36.48
CA THR A 271 -86.23 -67.98 36.78
C THR A 271 -87.33 -68.82 36.14
N ARG A 272 -87.19 -69.19 34.87
CA ARG A 272 -88.12 -70.08 34.19
C ARG A 272 -88.18 -71.46 34.84
N LYS A 273 -87.05 -72.00 35.34
CA LYS A 273 -87.04 -73.25 36.12
C LYS A 273 -87.75 -73.08 37.48
N MET A 274 -87.56 -71.96 38.17
CA MET A 274 -88.29 -71.65 39.40
C MET A 274 -89.80 -71.54 39.14
N GLU A 275 -90.22 -70.88 38.06
CA GLU A 275 -91.62 -70.81 37.62
C GLU A 275 -92.17 -72.19 37.26
N GLU A 276 -91.46 -72.99 36.43
CA GLU A 276 -91.82 -74.38 36.13
C GLU A 276 -91.97 -75.23 37.40
N THR A 277 -91.16 -75.01 38.44
CA THR A 277 -91.32 -75.70 39.74
C THR A 277 -92.45 -75.13 40.59
N ARG A 278 -92.71 -73.82 40.54
CA ARG A 278 -93.83 -73.15 41.23
C ARG A 278 -95.17 -73.61 40.65
N ASP A 279 -95.30 -73.67 39.33
CA ASP A 279 -96.50 -74.15 38.66
C ASP A 279 -96.74 -75.64 38.92
N LYS A 280 -95.70 -76.48 38.92
CA LYS A 280 -95.81 -77.88 39.37
C LYS A 280 -96.19 -77.99 40.85
N LEU A 281 -95.68 -77.14 41.72
CA LEU A 281 -96.06 -77.12 43.14
C LEU A 281 -97.54 -76.72 43.28
N GLN A 282 -97.99 -75.73 42.52
CA GLN A 282 -99.37 -75.26 42.50
C GLN A 282 -100.33 -76.30 41.91
N GLU A 283 -99.96 -76.99 40.83
CA GLU A 283 -100.72 -78.12 40.28
C GLU A 283 -100.87 -79.26 41.31
N ASN A 284 -99.80 -79.57 42.06
CA ASN A 284 -99.88 -80.55 43.15
C ASN A 284 -100.76 -80.07 44.31
N LEU A 285 -100.72 -78.77 44.66
CA LEU A 285 -101.62 -78.19 45.68
C LEU A 285 -103.08 -78.19 45.23
N ASP A 286 -103.35 -77.92 43.95
CA ASP A 286 -104.68 -78.03 43.32
C ASP A 286 -105.19 -79.48 43.36
N VAL A 287 -104.33 -80.46 43.07
CA VAL A 287 -104.67 -81.89 43.16
C VAL A 287 -104.92 -82.32 44.61
N ILE A 288 -104.09 -81.87 45.56
CA ILE A 288 -104.33 -82.10 47.00
C ILE A 288 -105.66 -81.48 47.43
N SER A 289 -105.93 -80.22 47.03
CA SER A 289 -107.17 -79.52 47.37
C SER A 289 -108.41 -80.24 46.81
N ARG A 290 -108.36 -80.70 45.54
CA ARG A 290 -109.43 -81.53 44.94
C ARG A 290 -109.61 -82.85 45.66
N ASN A 291 -108.53 -83.49 46.11
CA ASN A 291 -108.61 -84.72 46.89
C ASN A 291 -109.19 -84.46 48.29
N GLU A 292 -108.84 -83.35 48.95
CA GLU A 292 -109.43 -82.93 50.22
C GLU A 292 -110.93 -82.58 50.07
N GLU A 293 -111.34 -81.92 48.99
CA GLU A 293 -112.75 -81.69 48.64
C GLU A 293 -113.50 -83.02 48.42
N GLN A 294 -112.89 -83.98 47.71
CA GLN A 294 -113.46 -85.32 47.51
C GLN A 294 -113.59 -86.07 48.84
N PHE A 295 -112.53 -86.16 49.65
CA PHE A 295 -112.57 -86.81 50.96
C PHE A 295 -113.54 -86.12 51.93
N ASN A 296 -113.70 -84.79 51.89
CA ASN A 296 -114.71 -84.07 52.66
C ASN A 296 -116.13 -84.36 52.15
N GLY A 297 -116.32 -84.49 50.83
CA GLY A 297 -117.57 -84.95 50.22
C GLY A 297 -117.94 -86.38 50.63
N GLU A 298 -116.98 -87.30 50.58
CA GLU A 298 -117.13 -88.67 51.09
C GLU A 298 -117.42 -88.69 52.60
N LEU A 299 -116.74 -87.86 53.39
CA LEU A 299 -116.97 -87.73 54.84
C LEU A 299 -118.37 -87.14 55.14
N GLN A 300 -118.89 -86.24 54.30
CA GLN A 300 -120.27 -85.77 54.39
C GLN A 300 -121.29 -86.84 53.97
N ALA A 301 -120.97 -87.68 52.99
CA ALA A 301 -121.81 -88.82 52.61
C ALA A 301 -121.84 -89.88 53.73
N GLN A 302 -120.67 -90.21 54.30
CA GLN A 302 -120.51 -91.06 55.49
C GLN A 302 -121.31 -90.53 56.68
N LYS A 303 -121.24 -89.22 56.96
CA LYS A 303 -122.05 -88.57 58.01
C LYS A 303 -123.54 -88.70 57.74
N LYS A 304 -124.02 -88.35 56.54
CA LYS A 304 -125.44 -88.51 56.16
C LYS A 304 -125.92 -89.96 56.28
N LEU A 305 -125.09 -90.94 55.89
CA LEU A 305 -125.40 -92.35 56.05
C LEU A 305 -125.47 -92.76 57.54
N THR A 306 -124.56 -92.24 58.36
CA THR A 306 -124.55 -92.43 59.82
C THR A 306 -125.77 -91.79 60.50
N ASP A 307 -126.16 -90.59 60.07
CA ASP A 307 -127.34 -89.88 60.55
C ASP A 307 -128.63 -90.62 60.14
N ILE A 308 -128.70 -91.20 58.94
CA ILE A 308 -129.81 -92.09 58.52
C ILE A 308 -129.85 -93.35 59.39
N TYR A 309 -128.72 -94.05 59.60
CA TYR A 309 -128.68 -95.21 60.49
C TYR A 309 -129.13 -94.84 61.91
N LYS A 310 -128.69 -93.69 62.42
CA LYS A 310 -129.09 -93.17 63.72
C LYS A 310 -130.58 -92.85 63.78
N GLN A 311 -131.13 -92.15 62.79
CA GLN A 311 -132.57 -91.86 62.71
C GLN A 311 -133.39 -93.16 62.66
N THR A 312 -132.97 -94.18 61.89
CA THR A 312 -133.65 -95.49 61.91
C THR A 312 -133.55 -96.19 63.25
N SER A 313 -132.43 -96.04 63.98
CA SER A 313 -132.28 -96.53 65.36
C SER A 313 -133.22 -95.80 66.32
N ASP A 314 -133.32 -94.47 66.22
CA ASP A 314 -134.21 -93.64 67.03
C ASP A 314 -135.70 -93.98 66.75
N GLU A 315 -136.07 -94.30 65.50
CA GLU A 315 -137.40 -94.81 65.13
C GLU A 315 -137.66 -96.23 65.67
N HIS A 316 -136.65 -97.08 65.77
CA HIS A 316 -136.77 -98.39 66.44
C HIS A 316 -136.92 -98.23 67.96
N GLU A 317 -136.18 -97.32 68.61
CA GLU A 317 -136.39 -96.99 70.02
C GLU A 317 -137.75 -96.34 70.30
N GLY A 318 -138.30 -95.60 69.33
CA GLY A 318 -139.67 -95.08 69.37
C GLY A 318 -140.69 -96.22 69.46
N ARG A 319 -140.62 -97.17 68.52
CA ARG A 319 -141.49 -98.37 68.52
C ARG A 319 -141.34 -99.22 69.79
N VAL A 320 -140.12 -99.33 70.36
CA VAL A 320 -139.90 -100.03 71.64
C VAL A 320 -140.59 -99.29 72.80
N ARG A 321 -140.56 -97.95 72.83
CA ARG A 321 -141.29 -97.15 73.85
C ARG A 321 -142.81 -97.27 73.73
N GLU A 322 -143.34 -97.29 72.51
CA GLU A 322 -144.78 -97.51 72.26
C GLU A 322 -145.22 -98.91 72.76
N LEU A 323 -144.42 -99.95 72.50
CA LEU A 323 -144.67 -101.31 73.02
C LEU A 323 -144.60 -101.39 74.55
N ILE A 324 -143.69 -100.66 75.20
CA ILE A 324 -143.62 -100.59 76.67
C ILE A 324 -144.89 -99.93 77.24
N SER A 325 -145.35 -98.82 76.65
CA SER A 325 -146.59 -98.15 77.10
C SER A 325 -147.82 -99.07 76.96
N ALA A 326 -147.91 -99.86 75.90
CA ALA A 326 -148.99 -100.84 75.73
C ALA A 326 -148.94 -101.97 76.78
N VAL A 327 -147.75 -102.38 77.22
CA VAL A 327 -147.57 -103.37 78.30
C VAL A 327 -147.97 -102.80 79.67
N GLU A 328 -147.62 -101.54 79.98
CA GLU A 328 -148.04 -100.89 81.23
C GLU A 328 -149.57 -100.74 81.36
N GLU A 329 -150.26 -100.52 80.24
CA GLU A 329 -151.72 -100.39 80.22
C GLU A 329 -152.42 -101.76 80.38
N LEU A 330 -151.88 -102.82 79.79
CA LEU A 330 -152.31 -104.20 80.05
C LEU A 330 -152.07 -104.64 81.51
N GLN A 331 -150.97 -104.21 82.14
CA GLN A 331 -150.68 -104.52 83.55
C GLN A 331 -151.68 -103.89 84.53
N LYS A 332 -152.29 -102.73 84.20
CA LYS A 332 -153.35 -102.13 85.02
C LYS A 332 -154.64 -102.95 85.01
N LEU A 333 -155.03 -103.49 83.85
CA LEU A 333 -156.23 -104.33 83.73
C LEU A 333 -156.07 -105.68 84.43
N LEU A 334 -154.87 -106.28 84.37
CA LEU A 334 -154.58 -107.55 85.06
C LEU A 334 -154.76 -107.44 86.58
N LYS A 335 -154.38 -106.29 87.17
CA LYS A 335 -154.41 -106.06 88.62
C LYS A 335 -155.82 -105.82 89.19
N LEU A 336 -156.83 -105.61 88.34
CA LEU A 336 -158.24 -105.58 88.75
C LEU A 336 -158.92 -106.97 88.67
N ALA A 337 -158.24 -107.97 88.10
CA ALA A 337 -158.74 -109.35 88.01
C ALA A 337 -158.17 -110.26 89.10
N THR A 338 -156.95 -109.99 89.59
CA THR A 338 -156.29 -110.80 90.64
C THR A 338 -157.05 -110.82 91.96
N ASP A 339 -157.53 -109.66 92.39
CA ASP A 339 -158.14 -109.45 93.70
C ASP A 339 -159.53 -110.13 93.82
N ALA A 340 -160.08 -110.62 92.71
CA ALA A 340 -161.35 -111.35 92.65
C ALA A 340 -161.20 -112.89 92.69
N GLN A 341 -159.98 -113.43 92.68
CA GLN A 341 -159.75 -114.89 92.51
C GLN A 341 -159.11 -115.59 93.73
N GLU A 342 -158.46 -114.87 94.64
CA GLU A 342 -157.83 -115.49 95.84
C GLU A 342 -158.85 -116.12 96.81
N GLU A 343 -160.10 -115.64 96.85
CA GLU A 343 -161.13 -116.16 97.77
C GLU A 343 -161.66 -117.57 97.37
N LEU A 344 -161.35 -118.04 96.15
CA LEU A 344 -161.96 -119.26 95.58
C LEU A 344 -161.01 -120.48 95.55
N GLU A 345 -159.68 -120.29 95.48
CA GLU A 345 -158.71 -121.41 95.42
C GLU A 345 -158.50 -122.16 96.73
N VAL A 346 -158.83 -121.55 97.88
CA VAL A 346 -158.70 -122.19 99.22
C VAL A 346 -159.53 -123.48 99.32
N ASN A 347 -160.57 -123.62 98.50
CA ASN A 347 -161.52 -124.74 98.56
C ASN A 347 -161.02 -126.03 97.86
N ASN A 348 -160.12 -125.94 96.86
CA ASN A 348 -159.85 -127.08 95.95
C ASN A 348 -158.63 -127.95 96.31
N LYS A 349 -157.70 -127.49 97.16
CA LYS A 349 -156.44 -128.22 97.49
C LYS A 349 -156.60 -129.35 98.54
N LYS A 350 -157.79 -129.95 98.66
CA LYS A 350 -158.11 -131.03 99.63
C LYS A 350 -158.53 -132.38 99.03
N MET A 351 -158.75 -132.48 97.71
CA MET A 351 -159.56 -133.57 97.13
C MET A 351 -158.86 -134.55 96.18
N GLU A 352 -157.67 -134.24 95.64
CA GLU A 352 -157.00 -135.09 94.64
C GLU A 352 -155.53 -135.41 95.00
N ALA A 353 -155.37 -136.33 95.95
CA ALA A 353 -154.06 -136.87 96.37
C ALA A 353 -154.10 -138.39 96.65
N THR A 354 -155.08 -139.12 96.09
CA THR A 354 -155.41 -140.50 96.51
C THR A 354 -155.69 -141.51 95.37
N TYR A 355 -155.40 -141.18 94.11
CA TYR A 355 -155.54 -142.13 92.98
C TYR A 355 -154.34 -142.11 92.00
N THR A 356 -153.15 -142.39 92.52
CA THR A 356 -151.94 -142.72 91.74
C THR A 356 -151.36 -144.07 92.13
N THR A 357 -152.23 -145.07 92.27
CA THR A 357 -151.88 -146.50 92.46
C THR A 357 -152.46 -147.41 91.39
N GLU A 358 -152.81 -146.85 90.22
CA GLU A 358 -153.12 -147.53 88.96
C GLU A 358 -152.76 -146.56 87.81
N LYS A 359 -152.10 -146.97 86.70
CA LYS A 359 -151.48 -148.27 86.44
C LYS A 359 -150.38 -148.20 85.38
N GLU A 360 -149.32 -148.90 85.68
CA GLU A 360 -148.12 -149.23 84.91
C GLU A 360 -148.37 -150.09 83.64
N GLU A 361 -149.39 -149.78 82.81
CA GLU A 361 -149.79 -150.64 81.67
C GLU A 361 -149.55 -150.05 80.26
N LEU A 362 -149.08 -148.81 80.12
CA LEU A 362 -148.87 -148.15 78.80
C LEU A 362 -147.39 -147.91 78.44
N VAL A 363 -146.61 -148.99 78.40
CA VAL A 363 -145.20 -149.00 77.93
C VAL A 363 -145.03 -149.93 76.69
N LYS A 364 -146.12 -150.29 75.99
CA LYS A 364 -146.10 -151.26 74.86
C LYS A 364 -146.93 -150.84 73.63
N LYS A 365 -146.47 -149.77 72.96
CA LYS A 365 -146.72 -149.38 71.55
C LYS A 365 -145.84 -148.15 71.28
N VAL A 366 -144.68 -148.19 70.62
CA VAL A 366 -144.05 -149.21 69.74
C VAL A 366 -144.82 -149.47 68.45
N ASP A 367 -144.08 -149.33 67.34
CA ASP A 367 -144.40 -149.55 65.93
C ASP A 367 -145.43 -148.63 65.24
N LYS A 368 -144.90 -147.89 64.25
CA LYS A 368 -145.53 -147.43 62.97
C LYS A 368 -146.54 -146.27 63.05
N MET A 369 -146.51 -145.26 62.17
CA MET A 369 -145.69 -144.98 60.95
C MET A 369 -145.03 -143.57 61.05
N GLU A 370 -143.90 -143.21 60.41
CA GLU A 370 -143.55 -143.26 58.96
C GLU A 370 -144.53 -142.38 58.13
N GLN A 371 -144.15 -141.49 57.21
CA GLN A 371 -142.99 -141.35 56.28
C GLN A 371 -142.85 -139.83 55.89
N GLU A 372 -141.69 -139.15 55.73
CA GLU A 372 -140.59 -139.16 54.70
C GLU A 372 -140.58 -137.89 53.77
N LEU A 373 -139.38 -137.45 53.34
CA LEU A 373 -139.00 -136.77 52.06
C LEU A 373 -139.58 -135.35 51.68
N ASP A 374 -138.95 -134.47 50.85
CA ASP A 374 -137.52 -134.27 50.48
C ASP A 374 -137.19 -132.98 49.63
N ASN A 375 -135.89 -132.69 49.46
CA ASN A 375 -135.15 -132.14 48.26
C ASN A 375 -135.16 -130.67 47.74
N ALA A 376 -134.00 -130.32 47.11
CA ALA A 376 -133.72 -129.30 46.05
C ALA A 376 -133.66 -127.77 46.41
N ASN A 377 -133.05 -126.80 45.68
CA ASN A 377 -131.83 -126.57 44.84
C ASN A 377 -132.02 -125.18 44.08
N ASP A 378 -131.11 -124.47 43.39
CA ASP A 378 -129.70 -124.67 42.94
C ASP A 378 -128.94 -123.37 42.50
N LEU A 379 -127.59 -123.42 42.49
CA LEU A 379 -126.61 -122.87 41.50
C LEU A 379 -126.40 -121.36 41.10
N LEU A 380 -125.58 -121.16 40.05
CA LEU A 380 -124.84 -119.98 39.53
C LEU A 380 -125.57 -119.09 38.47
N ALA A 381 -124.98 -117.93 38.13
CA ALA A 381 -125.30 -117.06 36.97
C ALA A 381 -124.02 -116.48 36.27
N ALA A 382 -124.10 -115.94 35.03
CA ALA A 382 -122.89 -115.55 34.25
C ALA A 382 -123.04 -114.54 33.08
N ALA A 383 -121.91 -113.90 32.71
CA ALA A 383 -121.53 -113.25 31.42
C ALA A 383 -122.16 -111.87 31.06
N ARG A 384 -121.59 -110.95 30.23
CA ARG A 384 -120.52 -110.94 29.17
C ARG A 384 -119.48 -109.78 29.45
N LYS A 385 -118.66 -109.13 28.60
CA LYS A 385 -118.43 -109.02 27.12
C LYS A 385 -116.94 -108.67 26.74
N LYS A 386 -116.69 -107.72 25.82
CA LYS A 386 -115.41 -107.33 25.11
C LYS A 386 -115.61 -105.91 24.47
N GLY A 387 -114.61 -105.15 23.98
CA GLY A 387 -113.13 -105.26 23.99
C GLY A 387 -112.39 -104.53 22.83
N LEU A 388 -111.12 -104.15 23.06
CA LEU A 388 -109.91 -104.03 22.20
C LEU A 388 -109.80 -103.29 20.82
N THR A 389 -109.02 -102.18 20.83
CA THR A 389 -107.79 -101.86 20.00
C THR A 389 -107.90 -101.65 18.44
N PRO A 390 -106.81 -101.41 17.63
CA PRO A 390 -106.67 -100.16 16.85
C PRO A 390 -106.23 -100.36 15.36
N LEU A 391 -105.75 -99.30 14.67
CA LEU A 391 -104.78 -99.37 13.55
C LEU A 391 -104.20 -97.98 13.15
N SER A 392 -103.39 -97.91 12.07
CA SER A 392 -102.40 -96.85 11.75
C SER A 392 -102.46 -96.38 10.27
N GLU A 393 -101.50 -95.53 9.89
CA GLU A 393 -100.77 -95.47 8.58
C GLU A 393 -101.01 -94.26 7.64
N GLU A 394 -100.18 -94.20 6.58
CA GLU A 394 -99.59 -92.99 5.96
C GLU A 394 -100.43 -92.24 4.90
N GLU A 395 -100.09 -90.97 4.62
CA GLU A 395 -99.72 -90.42 3.29
C GLU A 395 -99.77 -88.87 3.22
N LEU A 396 -98.63 -88.20 2.95
CA LEU A 396 -98.43 -87.24 1.82
C LEU A 396 -97.02 -86.59 1.83
N THR A 397 -96.53 -86.19 0.65
CA THR A 397 -95.15 -85.73 0.42
C THR A 397 -95.01 -84.25 0.01
N SER A 398 -93.98 -83.54 0.52
CA SER A 398 -93.30 -82.49 -0.27
C SER A 398 -91.91 -82.06 0.26
N LEU A 399 -90.87 -82.51 -0.47
CA LEU A 399 -89.55 -81.88 -0.68
C LEU A 399 -88.53 -81.71 0.47
N SER A 400 -87.26 -81.97 0.11
CA SER A 400 -86.01 -81.85 0.87
C SER A 400 -84.82 -81.86 -0.15
N PRO A 401 -83.53 -81.88 0.22
CA PRO A 401 -82.80 -80.99 1.14
C PRO A 401 -81.43 -80.47 0.59
N THR A 402 -80.89 -79.43 1.25
CA THR A 402 -79.47 -79.27 1.69
C THR A 402 -78.24 -79.49 0.76
N ALA A 403 -77.48 -78.39 0.60
CA ALA A 403 -76.00 -78.23 0.59
C ALA A 403 -75.10 -78.32 -0.68
N ALA A 404 -74.01 -77.53 -0.56
CA ALA A 404 -72.62 -77.74 -1.03
C ALA A 404 -72.06 -76.99 -2.27
N ALA A 405 -70.79 -76.59 -2.10
CA ALA A 405 -69.75 -76.24 -3.09
C ALA A 405 -69.85 -74.95 -3.93
N ALA A 406 -68.74 -74.21 -3.93
CA ALA A 406 -68.52 -72.90 -4.56
C ALA A 406 -68.53 -72.89 -6.10
N SER A 407 -69.06 -71.82 -6.71
CA SER A 407 -68.76 -71.37 -8.08
C SER A 407 -69.28 -69.95 -8.38
N SER A 408 -68.47 -68.91 -8.13
CA SER A 408 -68.77 -67.53 -8.59
C SER A 408 -67.57 -66.57 -8.53
N PHE A 409 -66.52 -66.87 -9.30
CA PHE A 409 -65.60 -65.80 -9.74
C PHE A 409 -66.33 -64.92 -10.78
N ILE A 410 -65.92 -63.65 -10.92
CA ILE A 410 -66.42 -62.66 -11.91
C ILE A 410 -67.88 -62.18 -11.71
N LYS A 411 -68.06 -61.01 -11.08
CA LYS A 411 -69.13 -60.06 -11.48
C LYS A 411 -68.90 -58.60 -11.05
N SER A 412 -67.88 -57.94 -11.59
CA SER A 412 -67.82 -56.47 -11.70
C SER A 412 -68.16 -56.05 -13.13
N GLY A 413 -69.24 -55.29 -13.31
CA GLY A 413 -69.73 -54.90 -14.63
C GLY A 413 -69.02 -53.67 -15.18
N MET A 414 -68.05 -53.87 -16.07
CA MET A 414 -67.51 -52.80 -16.93
C MET A 414 -67.79 -53.18 -18.39
N THR A 415 -68.31 -52.25 -19.18
CA THR A 415 -68.67 -52.54 -20.59
C THR A 415 -67.41 -52.59 -21.48
N LEU A 416 -67.48 -53.32 -22.59
CA LEU A 416 -66.36 -53.46 -23.53
C LEU A 416 -65.84 -52.09 -24.03
N THR A 417 -66.76 -51.14 -24.27
CA THR A 417 -66.44 -49.77 -24.65
C THR A 417 -65.68 -49.00 -23.56
N GLN A 418 -66.00 -49.23 -22.27
CA GLN A 418 -65.28 -48.63 -21.15
C GLN A 418 -63.87 -49.23 -21.00
N MET A 419 -63.72 -50.55 -21.17
CA MET A 419 -62.41 -51.22 -21.22
C MET A 419 -61.54 -50.64 -22.35
N TYR A 420 -62.11 -50.44 -23.53
CA TYR A 420 -61.42 -49.77 -24.64
C TYR A 420 -61.10 -48.30 -24.32
N SER A 421 -61.98 -47.54 -23.65
CA SER A 421 -61.70 -46.14 -23.33
C SER A 421 -60.59 -45.97 -22.28
N GLU A 422 -60.52 -46.84 -21.26
CA GLU A 422 -59.41 -46.82 -20.31
C GLU A 422 -58.10 -47.32 -20.95
N TYR A 423 -58.15 -48.32 -21.84
CA TYR A 423 -56.98 -48.74 -22.62
C TYR A 423 -56.45 -47.60 -23.51
N ILE A 424 -57.32 -46.87 -24.21
CA ILE A 424 -56.93 -45.72 -25.04
C ILE A 424 -56.31 -44.62 -24.18
N LYS A 425 -56.95 -44.20 -23.08
CA LYS A 425 -56.37 -43.21 -22.14
C LYS A 425 -55.01 -43.64 -21.60
N ALA A 426 -54.85 -44.90 -21.22
CA ALA A 426 -53.57 -45.43 -20.73
C ALA A 426 -52.49 -45.43 -21.83
N SER A 427 -52.87 -45.74 -23.07
CA SER A 427 -51.98 -45.68 -24.23
C SER A 427 -51.60 -44.24 -24.59
N GLU A 428 -52.54 -43.29 -24.51
CA GLU A 428 -52.31 -41.85 -24.73
C GLU A 428 -51.41 -41.27 -23.63
N SER A 429 -51.65 -41.63 -22.37
CA SER A 429 -50.80 -41.25 -21.23
C SER A 429 -49.37 -41.78 -21.40
N LEU A 430 -49.21 -43.06 -21.74
CA LEU A 430 -47.90 -43.68 -21.98
C LEU A 430 -47.20 -43.08 -23.22
N GLN A 431 -47.95 -42.63 -24.23
CA GLN A 431 -47.39 -41.93 -25.38
C GLN A 431 -46.94 -40.51 -25.02
N SER A 432 -47.72 -39.79 -24.22
CA SER A 432 -47.35 -38.47 -23.69
C SER A 432 -46.09 -38.56 -22.82
N GLU A 433 -46.04 -39.52 -21.89
CA GLU A 433 -44.89 -39.76 -21.02
C GLU A 433 -43.64 -40.15 -21.83
N LYS A 434 -43.78 -40.95 -22.90
CA LYS A 434 -42.66 -41.25 -23.81
C LYS A 434 -42.15 -40.04 -24.58
N LEU A 435 -43.04 -39.15 -25.05
CA LEU A 435 -42.65 -37.90 -25.73
C LEU A 435 -41.97 -36.94 -24.76
N GLU A 436 -42.44 -36.86 -23.51
CA GLU A 436 -41.78 -36.09 -22.46
C GLU A 436 -40.42 -36.67 -22.08
N ASN A 437 -40.30 -38.00 -22.00
CA ASN A 437 -39.02 -38.68 -21.76
C ASN A 437 -38.03 -38.45 -22.91
N GLN A 438 -38.48 -38.53 -24.17
CA GLN A 438 -37.67 -38.20 -25.35
C GLN A 438 -37.16 -36.75 -25.27
N ARG A 439 -38.05 -35.78 -25.05
CA ARG A 439 -37.68 -34.36 -24.89
C ARG A 439 -36.72 -34.12 -23.72
N LEU A 440 -36.87 -34.85 -22.62
CA LEU A 440 -35.99 -34.74 -21.45
C LEU A 440 -34.59 -35.32 -21.73
N ASN A 441 -34.50 -36.41 -22.49
CA ASN A 441 -33.24 -36.95 -22.98
C ASN A 441 -32.58 -35.99 -23.99
N GLU A 442 -33.34 -35.40 -24.93
CA GLU A 442 -32.83 -34.37 -25.85
C GLU A 442 -32.22 -33.16 -25.11
N TYR A 443 -32.82 -32.73 -23.99
CA TYR A 443 -32.23 -31.69 -23.13
C TYR A 443 -31.01 -32.17 -22.34
N MET A 444 -30.97 -33.43 -21.91
CA MET A 444 -29.78 -34.01 -21.26
C MET A 444 -28.61 -34.08 -22.24
N ASP A 445 -28.84 -34.54 -23.47
CA ASP A 445 -27.83 -34.61 -24.53
C ASP A 445 -27.30 -33.22 -24.90
N GLN A 446 -28.17 -32.19 -24.95
CA GLN A 446 -27.76 -30.79 -25.13
C GLN A 446 -26.88 -30.29 -23.96
N ILE A 447 -27.24 -30.60 -22.71
CA ILE A 447 -26.43 -30.24 -21.53
C ILE A 447 -25.08 -30.96 -21.54
N LEU A 448 -25.04 -32.23 -21.93
CA LEU A 448 -23.80 -33.00 -22.09
C LEU A 448 -22.91 -32.39 -23.18
N GLN A 449 -23.45 -32.08 -24.37
CA GLN A 449 -22.70 -31.41 -25.43
C GLN A 449 -22.17 -30.04 -24.95
N GLU A 450 -22.97 -29.21 -24.28
CA GLU A 450 -22.51 -27.94 -23.72
C GLU A 450 -21.39 -28.11 -22.67
N ILE A 451 -21.37 -29.22 -21.93
CA ILE A 451 -20.29 -29.54 -20.99
C ILE A 451 -19.04 -30.01 -21.74
N GLU A 452 -19.18 -30.89 -22.73
CA GLU A 452 -18.08 -31.39 -23.56
C GLU A 452 -17.40 -30.28 -24.38
N GLU A 453 -18.16 -29.31 -24.90
CA GLU A 453 -17.61 -28.14 -25.60
C GLU A 453 -16.87 -27.17 -24.66
N LYS A 454 -17.33 -27.01 -23.42
CA LYS A 454 -16.73 -26.08 -22.44
C LYS A 454 -15.56 -26.68 -21.67
N ALA A 455 -15.51 -28.00 -21.50
CA ALA A 455 -14.42 -28.71 -20.83
C ALA A 455 -13.01 -28.38 -21.38
N PRO A 456 -12.72 -28.44 -22.70
CA PRO A 456 -11.40 -28.11 -23.23
C PRO A 456 -11.08 -26.61 -23.09
N ILE A 457 -12.08 -25.73 -23.16
CA ILE A 457 -11.89 -24.28 -22.96
C ILE A 457 -11.46 -23.99 -21.51
N LEU A 458 -12.13 -24.61 -20.53
CA LEU A 458 -11.78 -24.49 -19.12
C LEU A 458 -10.42 -25.13 -18.80
N GLN A 459 -10.06 -26.23 -19.47
CA GLN A 459 -8.73 -26.84 -19.35
C GLN A 459 -7.64 -25.91 -19.90
N GLN A 460 -7.81 -25.36 -21.11
CA GLN A 460 -6.85 -24.41 -21.67
C GLN A 460 -6.72 -23.15 -20.78
N GLN A 461 -7.84 -22.60 -20.28
CA GLN A 461 -7.81 -21.44 -19.37
C GLN A 461 -7.02 -21.73 -18.09
N ARG A 462 -7.08 -22.95 -17.54
CA ARG A 462 -6.27 -23.36 -16.38
C ARG A 462 -4.79 -23.40 -16.73
N GLU A 463 -4.43 -24.04 -17.84
CA GLU A 463 -3.03 -24.14 -18.28
C GLU A 463 -2.42 -22.76 -18.62
N ASP A 464 -3.18 -21.89 -19.27
CA ASP A 464 -2.72 -20.54 -19.61
C ASP A 464 -2.64 -19.61 -18.38
N TYR A 465 -3.52 -19.82 -17.38
CA TYR A 465 -3.39 -19.19 -16.07
C TYR A 465 -2.17 -19.69 -15.30
N GLU A 466 -1.88 -20.99 -15.32
CA GLU A 466 -0.70 -21.59 -14.67
C GLU A 466 0.61 -21.09 -15.31
N LYS A 467 0.69 -21.03 -16.64
CA LYS A 467 1.80 -20.41 -17.38
C LYS A 467 1.97 -18.92 -17.02
N SER A 468 0.87 -18.19 -16.87
CA SER A 468 0.88 -16.77 -16.47
C SER A 468 1.37 -16.58 -15.03
N LEU A 469 0.93 -17.43 -14.11
CA LEU A 469 1.36 -17.42 -12.71
C LEU A 469 2.85 -17.75 -12.59
N GLU A 470 3.33 -18.77 -13.30
CA GLU A 470 4.75 -19.17 -13.26
C GLU A 470 5.67 -18.14 -13.93
N THR A 471 5.26 -17.52 -15.05
CA THR A 471 6.02 -16.41 -15.63
C THR A 471 6.04 -15.17 -14.71
N THR A 472 4.95 -14.88 -14.00
CA THR A 472 4.89 -13.82 -12.98
C THR A 472 5.83 -14.13 -11.80
N ASN A 473 5.83 -15.38 -11.30
CA ASN A 473 6.74 -15.88 -10.27
C ASN A 473 8.21 -15.72 -10.67
N GLN A 474 8.58 -16.20 -11.87
CA GLN A 474 9.95 -16.04 -12.40
C GLN A 474 10.37 -14.57 -12.57
N LEU A 475 9.44 -13.69 -12.95
CA LEU A 475 9.72 -12.25 -13.04
C LEU A 475 9.93 -11.61 -11.66
N SER A 476 9.16 -12.01 -10.63
CA SER A 476 9.39 -11.58 -9.25
C SER A 476 10.77 -12.00 -8.76
N ILE A 477 11.13 -13.29 -8.90
CA ILE A 477 12.43 -13.82 -8.48
C ILE A 477 13.59 -13.07 -9.17
N ARG A 478 13.45 -12.73 -10.47
CA ARG A 478 14.44 -11.94 -11.21
C ARG A 478 14.51 -10.48 -10.71
N LEU A 479 13.38 -9.87 -10.39
CA LEU A 479 13.31 -8.52 -9.82
C LEU A 479 13.98 -8.48 -8.44
N ASP A 480 13.66 -9.42 -7.55
CA ASP A 480 14.23 -9.53 -6.21
C ASP A 480 15.75 -9.75 -6.26
N ALA A 481 16.24 -10.61 -7.17
CA ALA A 481 17.67 -10.80 -7.40
C ALA A 481 18.35 -9.50 -7.91
N ALA A 482 17.74 -8.79 -8.85
CA ALA A 482 18.27 -7.52 -9.37
C ALA A 482 18.30 -6.41 -8.30
N LEU A 483 17.25 -6.32 -7.46
CA LEU A 483 17.17 -5.41 -6.33
C LEU A 483 18.23 -5.76 -5.27
N LEU A 484 18.43 -7.04 -4.96
CA LEU A 484 19.47 -7.50 -4.03
C LEU A 484 20.86 -7.10 -4.51
N VAL A 485 21.21 -7.38 -5.78
CA VAL A 485 22.51 -7.01 -6.37
C VAL A 485 22.70 -5.48 -6.38
N ARG A 486 21.67 -4.71 -6.75
CA ARG A 486 21.71 -3.24 -6.69
C ARG A 486 21.95 -2.73 -5.27
N ASN A 487 21.27 -3.31 -4.28
CA ASN A 487 21.39 -2.92 -2.88
C ASN A 487 22.76 -3.28 -2.29
N VAL A 488 23.32 -4.45 -2.62
CA VAL A 488 24.68 -4.85 -2.22
C VAL A 488 25.72 -3.93 -2.85
N ASN A 489 25.63 -3.65 -4.15
CA ASN A 489 26.58 -2.77 -4.85
C ASN A 489 26.50 -1.32 -4.33
N SER A 490 25.29 -0.81 -4.04
CA SER A 490 25.09 0.51 -3.43
C SER A 490 25.70 0.60 -2.02
N LYS A 491 25.46 -0.41 -1.16
CA LYS A 491 26.07 -0.50 0.17
C LYS A 491 27.59 -0.62 0.12
N ARG A 492 28.14 -1.35 -0.85
CA ARG A 492 29.58 -1.44 -1.08
C ARG A 492 30.18 -0.10 -1.52
N ALA A 493 29.60 0.55 -2.53
CA ALA A 493 30.09 1.85 -3.02
C ALA A 493 30.08 2.94 -1.93
N THR A 494 29.04 2.96 -1.09
CA THR A 494 28.94 3.89 0.06
C THR A 494 29.90 3.54 1.19
N ALA A 495 30.19 2.25 1.45
CA ALA A 495 31.23 1.83 2.38
C ALA A 495 32.64 2.20 1.89
N ASP A 496 32.96 1.90 0.63
CA ASP A 496 34.25 2.24 0.00
C ASP A 496 34.49 3.76 0.03
N GLU A 497 33.45 4.57 -0.20
CA GLU A 497 33.50 6.03 -0.14
C GLU A 497 33.63 6.58 1.29
N ALA A 498 32.93 5.98 2.26
CA ALA A 498 33.12 6.31 3.67
C ALA A 498 34.55 6.00 4.14
N GLU A 499 35.12 4.89 3.67
CA GLU A 499 36.50 4.50 3.97
C GLU A 499 37.53 5.44 3.34
N ARG A 500 37.34 5.88 2.08
CA ARG A 500 38.18 6.94 1.47
C ARG A 500 38.15 8.23 2.28
N ARG A 501 36.96 8.68 2.71
CA ARG A 501 36.79 9.88 3.55
C ARG A 501 37.43 9.71 4.91
N ARG A 502 37.26 8.55 5.56
CA ARG A 502 37.94 8.20 6.82
C ARG A 502 39.46 8.25 6.66
N GLY A 503 39.99 7.65 5.61
CA GLY A 503 41.43 7.67 5.29
C GLY A 503 41.98 9.07 5.00
N HIS A 504 41.20 9.96 4.37
CA HIS A 504 41.56 11.37 4.21
C HIS A 504 41.57 12.12 5.55
N VAL A 505 40.48 12.05 6.31
CA VAL A 505 40.34 12.74 7.61
C VAL A 505 41.38 12.24 8.63
N MET A 506 41.75 10.96 8.61
CA MET A 506 42.82 10.43 9.47
C MET A 506 44.21 10.98 9.09
N ARG A 507 44.51 11.13 7.79
CA ARG A 507 45.76 11.77 7.33
C ARG A 507 45.82 13.25 7.70
N GLU A 508 44.73 13.99 7.48
CA GLU A 508 44.61 15.39 7.89
C GLU A 508 44.74 15.57 9.41
N LYS A 509 44.08 14.71 10.19
CA LYS A 509 44.19 14.69 11.65
C LYS A 509 45.64 14.50 12.12
N GLU A 510 46.40 13.61 11.49
CA GLU A 510 47.79 13.38 11.85
C GLU A 510 48.71 14.53 11.41
N ARG A 511 48.47 15.12 10.23
CA ARG A 511 49.14 16.34 9.76
C ARG A 511 48.95 17.52 10.73
N LEU A 512 47.73 17.76 11.18
CA LEU A 512 47.39 18.84 12.12
C LEU A 512 47.95 18.58 13.53
N LYS A 513 47.99 17.31 14.00
CA LYS A 513 48.68 16.94 15.25
C LYS A 513 50.16 17.27 15.17
N GLN A 514 50.84 16.86 14.10
CA GLN A 514 52.27 17.13 13.91
C GLN A 514 52.52 18.64 13.90
N GLN A 515 51.79 19.40 13.08
CA GLN A 515 51.89 20.86 13.05
C GLN A 515 51.66 21.52 14.44
N THR A 516 50.81 20.93 15.29
CA THR A 516 50.59 21.40 16.67
C THR A 516 51.79 21.10 17.58
N VAL A 517 52.43 19.94 17.40
CA VAL A 517 53.68 19.59 18.10
C VAL A 517 54.82 20.51 17.63
N ASP A 518 54.97 20.70 16.32
CA ASP A 518 56.00 21.52 15.67
C ASP A 518 55.94 22.97 16.15
N LEU A 519 54.76 23.59 16.10
CA LEU A 519 54.52 24.93 16.61
C LEU A 519 54.73 25.02 18.13
N GLY A 520 54.39 23.96 18.86
CA GLY A 520 54.68 23.84 20.29
C GLY A 520 56.19 23.80 20.60
N GLN A 521 57.00 23.17 19.74
CA GLN A 521 58.46 23.19 19.84
C GLN A 521 59.02 24.58 19.52
N GLN A 522 58.56 25.22 18.43
CA GLN A 522 58.94 26.59 18.07
C GLN A 522 58.70 27.57 19.20
N VAL A 523 57.49 27.57 19.78
CA VAL A 523 57.12 28.47 20.89
C VAL A 523 57.99 28.19 22.13
N ARG A 524 58.32 26.92 22.44
CA ARG A 524 59.23 26.59 23.55
C ARG A 524 60.66 27.10 23.33
N VAL A 525 61.21 26.95 22.13
CA VAL A 525 62.56 27.44 21.81
C VAL A 525 62.60 28.96 21.86
N LEU A 526 61.66 29.66 21.22
CA LEU A 526 61.60 31.13 21.25
C LEU A 526 61.39 31.68 22.67
N LEU A 527 60.59 31.03 23.51
CA LEU A 527 60.45 31.41 24.91
C LEU A 527 61.73 31.15 25.73
N ARG A 528 62.50 30.09 25.40
CA ARG A 528 63.84 29.86 25.97
C ARG A 528 64.76 31.03 25.62
N GLU A 529 65.01 31.29 24.34
CA GLU A 529 65.93 32.37 23.90
C GLU A 529 65.54 33.74 24.47
N VAL A 530 64.25 34.07 24.53
CA VAL A 530 63.75 35.33 25.13
C VAL A 530 64.00 35.40 26.65
N HIS A 531 64.07 34.26 27.34
CA HIS A 531 64.48 34.19 28.74
C HIS A 531 66.00 34.34 28.91
N GLU A 532 66.80 33.70 28.04
CA GLU A 532 68.28 33.80 28.05
C GLU A 532 68.72 35.27 27.82
N VAL A 533 68.17 35.93 26.80
CA VAL A 533 68.45 37.34 26.45
C VAL A 533 68.03 38.32 27.56
N ARG A 534 67.09 37.92 28.45
CA ARG A 534 66.67 38.71 29.63
C ARG A 534 67.53 38.46 30.88
N GLY A 535 68.57 37.63 30.78
CA GLY A 535 69.47 37.32 31.90
C GLY A 535 68.84 36.40 32.96
N GLY A 536 67.82 35.62 32.59
CA GLY A 536 67.27 34.59 33.47
C GLY A 536 68.21 33.38 33.60
N PRO A 537 68.36 32.77 34.79
CA PRO A 537 69.23 31.61 34.97
C PRO A 537 68.62 30.37 34.30
N ILE A 538 69.34 29.82 33.31
CA ILE A 538 68.88 28.68 32.51
C ILE A 538 69.06 27.38 33.32
N THR A 539 67.97 26.85 33.90
CA THR A 539 67.92 25.46 34.40
C THR A 539 67.84 24.50 33.21
N SER A 540 68.99 24.14 32.65
CA SER A 540 69.12 23.30 31.45
C SER A 540 68.41 21.93 31.51
N GLU A 541 68.04 21.46 32.70
CA GLU A 541 67.36 20.19 32.91
C GLU A 541 65.83 20.25 32.73
N GLU A 542 65.19 21.43 32.83
CA GLU A 542 63.71 21.54 32.79
C GLU A 542 63.12 21.81 31.40
N PHE A 543 63.94 22.27 30.45
CA PHE A 543 63.47 22.78 29.15
C PHE A 543 63.84 21.93 27.93
N GLU A 544 64.64 20.87 28.08
CA GLU A 544 64.85 19.93 26.98
C GLU A 544 63.56 19.10 26.74
N PRO A 545 63.00 19.09 25.52
CA PRO A 545 61.96 18.12 25.19
C PRO A 545 62.57 16.72 25.29
N GLY A 546 61.83 15.76 25.84
CA GLY A 546 62.32 14.42 26.18
C GLY A 546 62.70 13.54 24.96
N VAL A 547 63.77 13.89 24.28
CA VAL A 547 64.39 13.13 23.19
C VAL A 547 65.48 12.25 23.81
N SER A 548 65.17 10.97 24.01
CA SER A 548 66.17 9.97 24.42
C SER A 548 67.31 9.96 23.41
N SER A 549 68.54 10.20 23.87
CA SER A 549 69.71 10.50 23.02
C SER A 549 70.31 9.29 22.30
N SER A 550 69.56 8.19 22.16
CA SER A 550 70.05 6.88 21.77
C SER A 550 70.00 6.57 20.27
N ASP A 551 69.15 7.25 19.48
CA ASP A 551 69.02 7.01 18.03
C ASP A 551 68.77 8.32 17.25
N VAL A 552 69.82 8.84 16.59
CA VAL A 552 69.79 10.07 15.76
C VAL A 552 69.56 9.72 14.27
N THR A 553 68.99 8.55 13.99
CA THR A 553 69.00 7.90 12.67
C THR A 553 67.74 8.18 11.83
N SER A 554 66.74 8.87 12.38
CA SER A 554 65.47 9.17 11.69
C SER A 554 65.44 10.59 11.12
N SER A 555 65.17 10.71 9.81
CA SER A 555 65.10 11.99 9.09
C SER A 555 64.15 13.01 9.73
N SER A 556 63.08 12.55 10.40
CA SER A 556 62.15 13.42 11.14
C SER A 556 62.86 14.26 12.21
N GLN A 557 63.75 13.67 13.02
CA GLN A 557 64.46 14.42 14.06
C GLN A 557 65.41 15.50 13.49
N VAL A 558 65.92 15.27 12.27
CA VAL A 558 66.79 16.24 11.57
C VAL A 558 65.96 17.41 11.06
N ILE A 559 64.76 17.13 10.51
CA ILE A 559 63.77 18.13 10.10
C ILE A 559 63.32 18.96 11.30
N ASP A 560 62.93 18.33 12.41
CA ASP A 560 62.48 19.01 13.63
C ASP A 560 63.53 20.02 14.13
N ARG A 561 64.82 19.61 14.20
CA ARG A 561 65.90 20.48 14.69
C ARG A 561 66.38 21.56 13.72
N HIS A 562 66.31 21.35 12.40
CA HIS A 562 66.91 22.26 11.41
C HIS A 562 65.90 23.05 10.55
N LEU A 563 64.64 22.61 10.49
CA LEU A 563 63.61 23.19 9.62
C LEU A 563 62.32 23.56 10.38
N VAL A 564 62.12 23.07 11.61
CA VAL A 564 61.01 23.48 12.48
C VAL A 564 61.45 24.52 13.51
N THR A 565 62.47 24.26 14.33
CA THR A 565 62.89 25.20 15.39
C THR A 565 63.88 26.26 14.93
N PHE A 566 63.72 27.50 15.40
CA PHE A 566 64.63 28.63 15.17
C PHE A 566 64.72 29.53 16.41
N LYS A 567 65.83 30.28 16.52
CA LYS A 567 66.17 31.17 17.64
C LYS A 567 65.98 32.65 17.32
N ASN A 568 66.27 33.06 16.08
CA ASN A 568 66.28 34.47 15.67
C ASN A 568 65.79 34.67 14.22
N ILE A 569 65.70 35.94 13.79
CA ILE A 569 65.17 36.34 12.47
C ILE A 569 66.08 35.87 11.31
N GLU A 570 67.39 35.86 11.51
CA GLU A 570 68.37 35.46 10.48
C GLU A 570 68.31 33.95 10.22
N GLU A 571 68.13 33.16 11.28
CA GLU A 571 67.99 31.71 11.20
C GLU A 571 66.71 31.30 10.45
N ILE A 572 65.55 31.88 10.78
CA ILE A 572 64.31 31.60 10.03
C ILE A 572 64.36 32.14 8.58
N GLN A 573 65.07 33.23 8.31
CA GLN A 573 65.31 33.67 6.92
C GLN A 573 66.12 32.65 6.13
N LYS A 574 67.17 32.08 6.74
CA LYS A 574 67.97 31.01 6.13
C LYS A 574 67.15 29.73 5.95
N GLN A 575 66.46 29.27 6.99
CA GLN A 575 65.59 28.09 6.92
C GLN A 575 64.51 28.22 5.86
N ASN A 576 63.90 29.40 5.69
CA ASN A 576 62.95 29.64 4.60
C ASN A 576 63.59 29.57 3.20
N ALA A 577 64.83 30.04 3.04
CA ALA A 577 65.55 29.90 1.77
C ALA A 577 65.87 28.42 1.46
N ASP A 578 66.34 27.67 2.46
CA ASP A 578 66.64 26.25 2.34
C ASP A 578 65.35 25.42 2.08
N LEU A 579 64.24 25.75 2.76
CA LEU A 579 62.91 25.17 2.51
C LEU A 579 62.37 25.49 1.12
N LEU A 580 62.49 26.73 0.63
CA LEU A 580 62.06 27.10 -0.73
C LEU A 580 62.85 26.37 -1.81
N ASN A 581 64.15 26.15 -1.60
CA ASN A 581 64.96 25.32 -2.49
C ASN A 581 64.54 23.84 -2.43
N LEU A 582 64.31 23.29 -1.24
CA LEU A 582 63.83 21.92 -1.08
C LEU A 582 62.44 21.71 -1.71
N VAL A 583 61.52 22.67 -1.57
CA VAL A 583 60.19 22.63 -2.20
C VAL A 583 60.30 22.64 -3.72
N ARG A 584 61.21 23.42 -4.31
CA ARG A 584 61.47 23.39 -5.77
C ARG A 584 61.97 22.03 -6.22
N VAL A 585 63.03 21.52 -5.60
CA VAL A 585 63.62 20.20 -5.93
C VAL A 585 62.60 19.06 -5.75
N LEU A 586 61.75 19.11 -4.71
CA LEU A 586 60.69 18.12 -4.51
C LEU A 586 59.52 18.29 -5.50
N SER A 587 59.23 19.51 -5.96
CA SER A 587 58.24 19.76 -7.01
C SER A 587 58.72 19.25 -8.36
N GLU A 588 59.95 19.59 -8.75
CA GLU A 588 60.61 19.12 -9.97
C GLU A 588 60.72 17.58 -9.99
N LYS A 589 61.14 16.96 -8.88
CA LYS A 589 61.20 15.50 -8.75
C LYS A 589 59.83 14.85 -8.82
N ARG A 590 58.80 15.46 -8.21
CA ARG A 590 57.42 14.97 -8.30
C ARG A 590 56.87 15.12 -9.73
N GLU A 591 57.15 16.22 -10.41
CA GLU A 591 56.70 16.44 -11.80
C GLU A 591 57.35 15.42 -12.74
N ALA A 592 58.63 15.09 -12.53
CA ALA A 592 59.29 13.98 -13.21
C ALA A 592 58.63 12.62 -12.90
N GLU A 593 58.39 12.29 -11.62
CA GLU A 593 57.70 11.04 -11.23
C GLU A 593 56.26 10.96 -11.78
N GLU A 594 55.52 12.07 -11.82
CA GLU A 594 54.15 12.14 -12.32
C GLU A 594 54.14 11.96 -13.86
N ASN A 595 55.11 12.54 -14.58
CA ASN A 595 55.33 12.30 -16.01
C ASN A 595 55.75 10.85 -16.32
N GLU A 596 56.72 10.26 -15.59
CA GLU A 596 57.12 8.85 -15.75
C GLU A 596 55.94 7.88 -15.52
N ASN A 597 55.05 8.18 -14.57
CA ASN A 597 53.83 7.40 -14.34
C ASN A 597 52.77 7.57 -15.46
N LEU A 598 52.69 8.74 -16.09
CA LEU A 598 51.82 8.99 -17.25
C LEU A 598 52.36 8.30 -18.51
N GLU A 599 53.67 8.33 -18.75
CA GLU A 599 54.33 7.57 -19.82
C GLU A 599 54.18 6.05 -19.60
N SER A 600 54.31 5.57 -18.35
CA SER A 600 54.10 4.15 -18.01
C SER A 600 52.65 3.69 -18.24
N ASN A 601 51.65 4.50 -17.84
CA ASN A 601 50.23 4.18 -18.08
C ASN A 601 49.82 4.27 -19.56
N SER A 602 50.38 5.22 -20.32
CA SER A 602 50.15 5.31 -21.77
C SER A 602 50.81 4.16 -22.52
N GLY A 603 52.00 3.71 -22.09
CA GLY A 603 52.62 2.48 -22.59
C GLY A 603 51.79 1.22 -22.30
N LEU A 604 51.26 1.06 -21.08
CA LEU A 604 50.38 -0.06 -20.71
C LEU A 604 49.06 -0.08 -21.49
N THR A 605 48.44 1.08 -21.69
CA THR A 605 47.18 1.18 -22.46
C THR A 605 47.40 0.98 -23.96
N ALA A 606 48.53 1.44 -24.52
CA ALA A 606 48.92 1.11 -25.89
C ALA A 606 49.19 -0.39 -26.07
N GLY A 607 49.87 -1.05 -25.13
CA GLY A 607 50.13 -2.49 -25.17
C GLY A 607 48.86 -3.34 -25.16
N LEU A 608 47.85 -2.96 -24.36
CA LEU A 608 46.53 -3.61 -24.34
C LEU A 608 45.75 -3.48 -25.65
N LEU A 609 45.99 -2.42 -26.42
CA LEU A 609 45.35 -2.15 -27.72
C LEU A 609 45.99 -2.89 -28.91
N VAL A 610 47.06 -3.65 -28.67
CA VAL A 610 47.77 -4.48 -29.68
C VAL A 610 47.46 -5.98 -29.50
N VAL A 611 46.66 -6.34 -28.49
CA VAL A 611 46.33 -7.73 -28.11
C VAL A 611 44.83 -8.04 -28.28
N ILE A 612 44.10 -7.18 -29.00
CA ILE A 612 42.68 -7.31 -29.38
C ILE A 612 42.56 -7.17 -30.91
#